data_AF-A0A6C0KW69-F1
#
_entry.id   AF-A0A6C0KW69-F1
#
_cell.length_a   1.000
_cell.length_b   1.000
_cell.length_c   1.000
_cell.angle_alpha   90.00
_cell.angle_beta   90.00
_cell.angle_gamma   90.00
#
_symmetry.space_group_name_H-M   'P 1'
#
loop_
_entity.id
_entity.type
_entity.pdbx_description
1 polymer ?
#
loop_
_entity_poly.entity_id
_entity_poly.type
_entity_poly.pdbx_seq_one_letter_code
_entity_poly.pdbx_strand_id
1 'polypeptide(L)'
;MNSDVVMMPDSYYPSLDNNGNYIDNILPLNFKKKGITCPYGSRKDKIYSTQGAFNTHTKSVSHHKWLTNMNLNKANYYIENVKLNDLVQSQRLIIAKLENDLNNRNMTVDYLTQQLNKQSNNKNVNDLLEFD
;
A
#
# COMPACT_ATOMS: atom_id res chain seq x y z
N MET A 1 2.38 6.51 49.67
CA MET A 1 2.43 7.17 48.35
C MET A 1 1.49 6.40 47.45
N ASN A 2 0.32 6.97 47.16
CA ASN A 2 -0.63 6.35 46.24
C ASN A 2 -0.05 6.50 44.83
N SER A 3 0.39 5.39 44.23
CA SER A 3 0.67 5.35 42.79
C SER A 3 -0.68 5.41 42.07
N ASP A 4 -1.13 6.63 41.76
CA ASP A 4 -2.15 6.84 40.75
C ASP A 4 -1.57 6.37 39.41
N VAL A 5 -1.88 5.13 39.05
CA VAL A 5 -1.61 4.62 37.71
C VAL A 5 -2.45 5.46 36.76
N VAL A 6 -1.82 6.45 36.11
CA VAL A 6 -2.45 7.27 35.06
C VAL A 6 -2.74 6.35 33.88
N MET A 7 -3.92 5.75 33.90
CA MET A 7 -4.38 4.84 32.85
C MET A 7 -4.95 5.71 31.71
N MET A 8 -4.42 5.55 30.50
CA MET A 8 -4.83 6.38 29.35
C MET A 8 -6.32 6.19 29.04
N PRO A 9 -7.05 7.27 28.67
CA PRO A 9 -8.43 7.19 28.23
C PRO A 9 -8.54 6.42 26.91
N ASP A 10 -9.63 5.68 26.74
CA ASP A 10 -9.87 4.91 25.52
C ASP A 10 -10.14 5.86 24.33
N SER A 11 -9.61 5.51 23.16
CA SER A 11 -9.91 6.26 21.92
C SER A 11 -11.18 5.74 21.28
N TYR A 12 -12.04 6.65 20.84
CA TYR A 12 -13.24 6.34 20.07
C TYR A 12 -12.88 5.68 18.74
N TYR A 13 -13.67 4.66 18.39
CA TYR A 13 -13.65 4.02 17.08
C TYR A 13 -15.09 3.83 16.57
N PRO A 14 -15.41 4.32 15.36
CA PRO A 14 -16.75 4.15 14.78
C PRO A 14 -17.01 2.68 14.43
N SER A 15 -18.27 2.24 14.49
CA SER A 15 -18.65 0.88 14.10
C SER A 15 -18.87 0.80 12.59
N LEU A 16 -18.99 -0.41 12.06
CA LEU A 16 -19.35 -0.64 10.67
C LEU A 16 -20.84 -0.97 10.56
N ASP A 17 -21.53 -0.38 9.57
CA ASP A 17 -22.86 -0.82 9.18
C ASP A 17 -22.80 -2.12 8.34
N ASN A 18 -23.96 -2.64 7.95
CA ASN A 18 -24.06 -3.84 7.11
C ASN A 18 -23.43 -3.67 5.71
N ASN A 19 -23.20 -2.43 5.27
CA ASN A 19 -22.55 -2.10 4.01
C ASN A 19 -21.05 -1.84 4.20
N GLY A 20 -20.53 -1.99 5.42
CA GLY A 20 -19.15 -1.71 5.78
C GLY A 20 -18.79 -0.22 5.82
N ASN A 21 -19.74 0.70 5.89
CA ASN A 21 -19.47 2.10 6.14
C ASN A 21 -19.25 2.35 7.63
N TYR A 22 -18.32 3.23 7.97
CA TYR A 22 -18.17 3.74 9.31
C TYR A 22 -19.42 4.54 9.70
N ILE A 23 -20.07 4.11 10.77
CA ILE A 23 -21.21 4.76 11.41
C ILE A 23 -20.89 5.05 12.87
N ASP A 24 -21.47 6.13 13.38
CA ASP A 24 -21.44 6.36 14.82
C ASP A 24 -22.30 5.32 15.52
N ASN A 25 -21.73 4.62 16.48
CA ASN A 25 -22.45 3.70 17.34
C ASN A 25 -22.48 4.22 18.77
N ILE A 26 -23.50 3.81 19.49
CA ILE A 26 -23.69 4.13 20.90
C ILE A 26 -22.48 3.58 21.67
N LEU A 27 -21.90 4.49 22.45
CA LEU A 27 -20.62 4.30 23.13
C LEU A 27 -20.61 3.07 24.06
N PRO A 28 -19.44 2.43 24.25
CA PRO A 28 -19.30 1.31 25.16
C PRO A 28 -19.61 1.70 26.61
N LEU A 29 -20.22 0.76 27.35
CA LEU A 29 -20.68 0.86 28.74
C LEU A 29 -19.61 1.37 29.74
N ASN A 30 -18.34 1.37 29.36
CA ASN A 30 -17.18 1.72 30.19
C ASN A 30 -16.90 3.24 30.29
N PHE A 31 -17.71 4.07 29.65
CA PHE A 31 -17.59 5.54 29.64
C PHE A 31 -17.37 6.18 31.03
N LYS A 32 -18.01 5.59 32.05
CA LYS A 32 -18.08 6.15 33.41
C LYS A 32 -16.77 6.08 34.21
N LYS A 33 -15.77 5.29 33.77
CA LYS A 33 -14.53 5.09 34.57
C LYS A 33 -13.33 5.91 34.10
N LYS A 34 -13.24 6.25 32.81
CA LYS A 34 -12.01 6.78 32.20
C LYS A 34 -12.21 7.93 31.20
N GLY A 35 -13.46 8.21 30.80
CA GLY A 35 -13.75 9.09 29.66
C GLY A 35 -13.29 8.49 28.33
N ILE A 36 -13.55 9.19 27.22
CA ILE A 36 -13.13 8.79 25.87
C ILE A 36 -12.49 9.99 25.15
N THR A 37 -11.56 9.73 24.24
CA THR A 37 -11.04 10.74 23.31
C THR A 37 -11.57 10.47 21.90
N CYS A 38 -11.80 11.52 21.11
CA CYS A 38 -12.09 11.35 19.69
C CYS A 38 -10.81 11.59 18.88
N PRO A 39 -10.38 10.68 17.99
CA PRO A 39 -9.16 10.84 17.21
C PRO A 39 -9.26 11.94 16.13
N TYR A 40 -10.41 12.62 16.01
CA TYR A 40 -10.59 13.72 15.07
C TYR A 40 -9.74 14.95 15.45
N GLY A 41 -9.00 15.45 14.45
CA GLY A 41 -7.87 16.38 14.55
C GLY A 41 -8.03 17.70 15.28
N SER A 42 -9.25 18.21 15.53
CA SER A 42 -9.42 19.48 16.23
C SER A 42 -9.40 19.35 17.77
N ARG A 43 -9.66 18.14 18.30
CA ARG A 43 -9.80 17.91 19.75
C ARG A 43 -9.27 16.52 20.15
N LYS A 44 -8.18 16.07 19.52
CA LYS A 44 -7.54 14.76 19.81
C LYS A 44 -7.19 14.59 21.28
N ASP A 45 -6.76 15.67 21.93
CA ASP A 45 -6.37 15.67 23.34
C ASP A 45 -7.56 15.88 24.29
N LYS A 46 -8.77 16.14 23.77
CA LYS A 46 -9.94 16.36 24.61
C LYS A 46 -10.51 15.03 25.08
N ILE A 47 -10.50 14.87 26.40
CA ILE A 47 -11.17 13.76 27.09
C ILE A 47 -12.61 14.18 27.38
N TYR A 48 -13.57 13.37 26.94
CA TYR A 48 -14.97 13.51 27.27
C TYR A 48 -15.30 12.60 28.45
N SER A 49 -15.45 13.19 29.63
CA SER A 49 -15.72 12.45 30.87
C SER A 49 -17.17 11.98 30.98
N THR A 50 -18.09 12.54 30.20
CA THR A 50 -19.52 12.20 30.23
C THR A 50 -20.04 11.79 28.86
N GLN A 51 -20.96 10.82 28.88
CA GLN A 51 -21.67 10.33 27.69
C GLN A 51 -22.37 11.47 26.94
N GLY A 52 -23.04 12.36 27.67
CA GLY A 52 -23.78 13.48 27.08
C GLY A 52 -22.85 14.43 26.31
N ALA A 53 -21.70 14.78 26.89
CA ALA A 53 -20.73 15.65 26.23
C ALA A 53 -20.16 15.02 24.94
N PHE A 54 -19.95 13.70 24.94
CA PHE A 54 -19.49 13.00 23.75
C PHE A 54 -20.60 12.84 22.70
N ASN A 55 -21.83 12.53 23.11
CA ASN A 55 -22.97 12.45 22.20
C ASN A 55 -23.24 13.79 21.50
N THR A 56 -23.04 14.91 22.18
CA THR A 56 -23.10 16.24 21.53
C THR A 56 -21.94 16.45 20.56
N HIS A 57 -20.75 15.92 20.87
CA HIS A 57 -19.61 15.96 19.98
C HIS A 57 -19.81 15.13 18.70
N THR A 58 -20.31 13.90 18.79
CA THR A 58 -20.57 13.06 17.61
C THR A 58 -21.60 13.72 16.69
N LYS A 59 -22.56 14.45 17.27
CA LYS A 59 -23.53 15.24 16.51
C LYS A 59 -22.95 16.49 15.80
N SER A 60 -21.71 16.88 16.11
CA SER A 60 -21.10 18.08 15.52
C SER A 60 -20.79 17.89 14.03
N VAL A 61 -20.89 18.97 13.25
CA VAL A 61 -20.57 18.98 11.80
C VAL A 61 -19.14 18.51 11.55
N SER A 62 -18.21 18.92 12.43
CA SER A 62 -16.80 18.57 12.32
C SER A 62 -16.55 17.07 12.47
N HIS A 63 -17.25 16.41 13.41
CA HIS A 63 -17.17 14.96 13.60
C HIS A 63 -17.75 14.20 12.41
N HIS A 64 -18.93 14.61 11.93
CA HIS A 64 -19.54 14.02 10.74
C HIS A 64 -18.62 14.17 9.51
N LYS A 65 -18.01 15.34 9.30
CA LYS A 65 -17.05 15.55 8.21
C LYS A 65 -15.88 14.57 8.31
N TRP A 66 -15.37 14.31 9.52
CA TRP A 66 -14.32 13.33 9.73
C TRP A 66 -14.78 11.90 9.40
N LEU A 67 -15.98 11.51 9.84
CA LEU A 67 -16.55 10.20 9.54
C LEU A 67 -16.80 9.99 8.03
N THR A 68 -17.35 11.00 7.36
CA THR A 68 -17.50 11.03 5.90
C THR A 68 -16.14 10.89 5.22
N ASN A 69 -15.13 11.62 5.70
CA ASN A 69 -13.77 11.53 5.15
C ASN A 69 -13.15 10.13 5.37
N MET A 70 -13.42 9.47 6.50
CA MET A 70 -12.99 8.07 6.69
C MET A 70 -13.62 7.13 5.66
N ASN A 71 -14.92 7.29 5.39
CA ASN A 71 -15.62 6.48 4.39
C ASN A 71 -15.12 6.78 2.96
N LEU A 72 -14.90 8.05 2.61
CA LEU A 72 -14.33 8.45 1.32
C LEU A 72 -12.91 7.89 1.15
N ASN A 73 -12.07 8.01 2.16
CA ASN A 73 -10.71 7.47 2.13
C ASN A 73 -10.70 5.95 1.98
N LYS A 74 -11.64 5.24 2.61
CA LYS A 74 -11.78 3.79 2.44
C LYS A 74 -12.10 3.43 0.99
N ALA A 75 -13.07 4.11 0.39
CA ALA A 75 -13.44 3.89 -1.01
C ALA A 75 -12.28 4.24 -1.97
N ASN A 76 -11.61 5.36 -1.73
CA ASN A 76 -10.46 5.80 -2.52
C ASN A 76 -9.30 4.81 -2.41
N TYR A 77 -8.98 4.35 -1.21
CA TYR A 77 -7.91 3.37 -0.97
C TYR A 77 -8.17 2.07 -1.73
N TYR A 78 -9.42 1.58 -1.72
CA TYR A 78 -9.77 0.37 -2.47
C TYR A 78 -9.57 0.56 -3.97
N ILE A 79 -10.05 1.68 -4.54
CA ILE A 79 -9.90 1.98 -5.97
C ILE A 79 -8.42 2.11 -6.34
N GLU A 80 -7.62 2.80 -5.52
CA GLU A 80 -6.19 2.95 -5.74
C GLU A 80 -5.46 1.61 -5.66
N ASN A 81 -5.84 0.74 -4.73
CA ASN A 81 -5.26 -0.60 -4.62
C ASN A 81 -5.56 -1.46 -5.86
N VAL A 82 -6.77 -1.38 -6.40
CA VAL A 82 -7.12 -2.05 -7.67
C VAL A 82 -6.24 -1.55 -8.81
N LYS A 83 -6.12 -0.23 -8.98
CA LYS A 83 -5.26 0.38 -10.01
C LYS A 83 -3.78 -0.03 -9.84
N LEU A 84 -3.32 -0.11 -8.60
CA LEU A 84 -1.95 -0.53 -8.29
C LEU A 84 -1.73 -2.00 -8.69
N ASN A 85 -2.69 -2.88 -8.42
CA ASN A 85 -2.62 -4.27 -8.85
C ASN A 85 -2.55 -4.39 -10.38
N ASP A 86 -3.40 -3.65 -11.11
CA ASP A 86 -3.39 -3.64 -12.58
C ASP A 86 -2.05 -3.15 -13.14
N LEU A 87 -1.47 -2.11 -12.52
CA LEU A 87 -0.15 -1.60 -12.88
C LEU A 87 0.95 -2.66 -12.66
N VAL A 88 0.93 -3.34 -11.52
CA VAL A 88 1.91 -4.40 -11.20
C VAL A 88 1.81 -5.55 -12.20
N GLN A 89 0.61 -5.98 -12.58
CA GLN A 89 0.44 -7.02 -13.60
C GLN A 89 0.98 -6.56 -14.96
N SER A 90 0.67 -5.33 -15.36
CA SER A 90 1.17 -4.75 -16.61
C SER A 90 2.71 -4.69 -16.62
N GLN A 91 3.32 -4.27 -15.51
CA GLN A 91 4.78 -4.24 -15.36
C GLN A 91 5.40 -5.63 -15.47
N ARG A 92 4.80 -6.66 -14.85
CA ARG A 92 5.27 -8.04 -14.95
C ARG A 92 5.27 -8.54 -16.39
N LEU A 93 4.22 -8.25 -17.16
CA LEU A 93 4.14 -8.63 -18.58
C LEU A 93 5.23 -7.94 -19.42
N ILE A 94 5.46 -6.66 -19.18
CA ILE A 94 6.52 -5.90 -19.86
C ILE A 94 7.89 -6.50 -19.55
N ILE A 95 8.17 -6.80 -18.28
CA ILE A 95 9.43 -7.42 -17.86
C ILE A 95 9.63 -8.77 -18.55
N ALA A 96 8.62 -9.65 -18.50
CA ALA A 96 8.71 -10.97 -19.13
C ALA A 96 8.97 -10.87 -20.65
N LYS A 97 8.34 -9.90 -21.33
CA LYS A 97 8.58 -9.66 -22.76
C LYS A 97 10.01 -9.18 -23.01
N LEU A 98 10.50 -8.24 -22.21
CA LEU A 98 11.86 -7.72 -22.34
C LEU A 98 12.92 -8.79 -22.04
N GLU A 99 12.67 -9.66 -21.06
CA GLU A 99 13.54 -10.79 -20.74
C GLU A 99 13.65 -11.76 -21.93
N ASN A 100 12.52 -12.08 -22.57
CA ASN A 100 12.51 -12.92 -23.76
C ASN A 100 13.24 -12.27 -24.93
N ASP A 101 13.00 -10.98 -25.18
CA ASP A 101 13.67 -10.23 -26.24
C ASP A 101 15.19 -10.14 -26.01
N LEU A 102 15.63 -9.93 -24.77
CA LEU A 102 17.05 -9.96 -24.40
C LEU A 102 17.67 -11.33 -24.64
N ASN A 103 16.99 -12.41 -24.24
CA ASN A 103 17.46 -13.77 -24.44
C ASN A 103 17.64 -14.09 -25.94
N ASN A 104 16.66 -13.72 -26.77
CA ASN A 104 16.75 -13.89 -28.23
C ASN A 104 17.92 -13.12 -28.84
N ARG A 105 18.14 -11.88 -28.38
CA ARG A 105 19.28 -11.07 -28.81
C ARG A 105 20.62 -11.68 -28.39
N ASN A 106 20.73 -12.18 -27.16
CA ASN A 106 21.94 -12.85 -26.68
C ASN A 106 22.26 -14.11 -27.50
N MET A 107 21.27 -14.96 -27.78
CA MET A 107 21.46 -16.12 -28.67
C MET A 107 21.95 -15.71 -30.05
N THR A 108 21.41 -14.62 -30.59
CA THR A 108 21.83 -14.09 -31.90
C THR A 108 23.27 -13.60 -31.85
N VAL A 109 23.67 -12.88 -30.80
CA VAL A 109 25.05 -12.44 -30.58
C VAL A 109 25.99 -13.63 -30.46
N ASP A 110 25.65 -14.64 -29.67
CA ASP A 110 26.46 -15.85 -29.49
C ASP A 110 26.64 -16.58 -30.82
N TYR A 111 25.56 -16.75 -31.59
CA TYR A 111 25.59 -17.38 -32.89
C TYR A 111 26.50 -16.64 -33.88
N LEU A 112 26.36 -15.32 -33.99
CA LEU A 112 27.19 -14.49 -34.88
C LEU A 112 28.65 -14.48 -34.43
N THR A 113 28.90 -14.43 -33.13
CA THR A 113 30.26 -14.50 -32.56
C THR A 113 30.93 -15.83 -32.89
N GLN A 114 30.20 -16.95 -32.79
CA GLN A 114 30.71 -18.26 -33.20
C GLN A 114 31.01 -18.32 -34.71
N GLN A 115 30.16 -17.73 -35.56
CA GLN A 115 30.42 -17.68 -37.01
C GLN A 115 31.71 -16.91 -37.32
N LEU A 116 31.91 -15.74 -36.70
CA LEU A 116 33.12 -14.93 -36.88
C LEU A 116 34.38 -15.68 -36.45
N ASN A 117 34.34 -16.38 -35.30
CA ASN A 117 35.46 -17.19 -34.82
C ASN A 117 35.79 -18.34 -35.77
N LYS A 118 34.78 -19.00 -36.36
CA LYS A 118 34.99 -20.05 -37.38
C LYS A 118 35.63 -19.49 -38.66
N GLN A 119 35.23 -18.31 -39.11
CA GLN A 119 35.84 -17.64 -40.26
C GLN A 119 37.28 -17.19 -40.00
N SER A 120 37.57 -16.70 -38.79
CA SER A 120 38.93 -16.33 -38.38
C SER A 120 39.86 -17.56 -38.34
N ASN A 121 39.39 -18.68 -37.78
CA ASN A 121 40.18 -19.92 -37.75
C ASN A 121 40.42 -20.51 -39.15
N ASN A 122 39.44 -20.48 -40.06
CA ASN A 122 39.64 -20.95 -41.44
C ASN A 122 40.63 -20.07 -42.24
N LYS A 123 40.69 -18.76 -41.98
CA LYS A 123 41.74 -17.91 -42.59
C LYS A 123 43.15 -18.29 -42.14
N ASN A 124 43.33 -18.65 -40.86
CA ASN A 124 44.64 -19.04 -40.33
C ASN A 124 45.09 -20.44 -40.81
N VAL A 125 44.18 -21.33 -41.19
CA VAL A 125 44.52 -22.68 -41.70
C VAL A 125 44.82 -22.66 -43.21
N ASN A 126 44.19 -21.76 -43.97
CA ASN A 126 44.46 -21.61 -45.41
C ASN A 126 45.82 -20.95 -45.70
N ASP A 127 46.45 -20.32 -44.71
CA ASP A 127 47.76 -19.67 -44.84
C ASP A 127 48.93 -20.66 -44.60
N LEU A 128 48.65 -21.95 -44.35
CA LEU A 128 49.66 -22.98 -44.05
C LEU A 128 49.99 -23.90 -45.23
N LEU A 129 49.43 -23.67 -46.42
CA LEU A 129 49.67 -24.46 -47.64
C LEU A 129 50.26 -23.64 -48.81
N GLU A 130 50.73 -22.42 -48.57
CA GLU A 130 51.53 -21.66 -49.54
C GLU A 130 53.00 -21.60 -49.11
N PHE A 131 53.76 -22.70 -49.27
CA PHE A 131 55.22 -22.64 -49.44
C PHE A 131 55.70 -23.83 -50.30
N ASP A 132 56.62 -23.52 -51.22
CA ASP A 132 57.22 -24.32 -52.31
C ASP A 132 57.49 -25.82 -52.02
#